data_AF-A0A0C9TAJ5-F1
#
_entry.id   AF-A0A0C9TAJ5-F1
#
_cell.length_a   1.000
_cell.length_b   1.000
_cell.length_c   1.000
_cell.angle_alpha   90.00
_cell.angle_beta   90.00
_cell.angle_gamma   90.00
#
_symmetry.space_group_name_H-M   'P 1'
#
loop_
_entity.id
_entity.type
_entity.pdbx_description
1 polymer ?
#
loop_
_entity_poly.entity_id
_entity_poly.type
_entity_poly.pdbx_seq_one_letter_code
_entity_poly.pdbx_strand_id
1 'polypeptide(L)'
;MGMKRPTDPLQVLPPELVGEIFHLWLLDSIHPQTKYSYPRLPVLPCLVSKSWRNFVYTSPLLWTHVTIDASQGTVASLDALRKRLERSQGAPLFLDVNVGQQPDRDALGVLFAERSRFRQLTLRVIDLSWWDHISMEGFTELKKFTLHTAPQVPIHVDKLSTIFSSAPSLCSVNWHSTGELGPVGVQGHQLRFLALTVFRIPVTHVLEVLAACPNLLNAAIRFQDAHGYIPTPLRGRILLPELRSLTLNGTRHLTCVLRSVQAPLLSCLGIHWHDTGRETGLEALQSLLAYSPHLEDIALRNFLITEDALISIISTNKHLRRLTVVAALCQTKLITHRTFNVLTREQRGYMLPRLEDLVFQNGLDVPDEDVLRMIKSRMSPPSHVGFRSRASCLKCICLDGCKPMAGTSISSVESICQKSGLKAKGTFVSRNRKKKSTSIVVSIAVRTSYLAVLVGLGAGILWVFKKLLGQR
;
A
#
# COMPACT_ATOMS: atom_id res chain seq x y z
N MET A 1 -40.14 -42.61 -8.13
CA MET A 1 -40.09 -41.13 -8.23
C MET A 1 -38.78 -40.66 -7.63
N GLY A 2 -37.84 -40.16 -8.44
CA GLY A 2 -36.57 -39.64 -7.93
C GLY A 2 -36.77 -38.26 -7.31
N MET A 3 -36.47 -38.10 -6.02
CA MET A 3 -36.44 -36.78 -5.38
C MET A 3 -35.39 -35.91 -6.06
N LYS A 4 -35.83 -34.85 -6.76
CA LYS A 4 -34.91 -33.84 -7.29
C LYS A 4 -34.19 -33.21 -6.10
N ARG A 5 -32.86 -33.35 -6.07
CA ARG A 5 -32.04 -32.67 -5.05
C ARG A 5 -32.32 -31.17 -5.14
N PRO A 6 -32.58 -30.49 -4.01
CA PRO A 6 -32.75 -29.06 -4.00
C PRO A 6 -31.49 -28.39 -4.56
N THR A 7 -31.66 -27.60 -5.63
CA THR A 7 -30.59 -26.85 -6.30
C THR A 7 -30.43 -25.44 -5.74
N ASP A 8 -31.37 -24.98 -4.93
CA ASP A 8 -31.27 -23.68 -4.27
C ASP A 8 -30.37 -23.79 -3.03
N PRO A 9 -29.23 -23.07 -2.96
CA PRO A 9 -28.36 -23.11 -1.79
C PRO A 9 -29.07 -22.69 -0.51
N LEU A 10 -30.13 -21.86 -0.57
CA LEU A 10 -30.93 -21.48 0.60
C LEU A 10 -31.76 -22.64 1.17
N GLN A 11 -31.90 -23.76 0.44
CA GLN A 11 -32.58 -24.97 0.89
C GLN A 11 -31.61 -26.05 1.39
N VAL A 12 -30.29 -25.84 1.20
CA VAL A 12 -29.25 -26.85 1.48
C VAL A 12 -28.24 -26.35 2.50
N LEU A 13 -28.00 -25.04 2.55
CA LEU A 13 -27.03 -24.39 3.43
C LEU A 13 -27.76 -23.52 4.46
N PRO A 14 -27.18 -23.36 5.67
CA PRO A 14 -27.60 -22.34 6.61
C PRO A 14 -27.59 -20.94 5.97
N PRO A 15 -28.60 -20.09 6.28
CA PRO A 15 -28.72 -18.76 5.71
C PRO A 15 -27.49 -17.88 5.98
N GLU A 16 -26.78 -18.10 7.09
CA GLU A 16 -25.55 -17.38 7.44
C GLU A 16 -24.44 -17.65 6.42
N LEU A 17 -24.29 -18.90 5.96
CA LEU A 17 -23.30 -19.27 4.95
C LEU A 17 -23.65 -18.68 3.59
N VAL A 18 -24.93 -18.69 3.21
CA VAL A 18 -25.38 -18.07 1.95
C VAL A 18 -25.19 -16.55 2.00
N GLY A 19 -25.45 -15.94 3.15
CA GLY A 19 -25.19 -14.52 3.43
C GLY A 19 -23.72 -14.17 3.26
N GLU A 20 -22.82 -14.96 3.83
CA GLU A 20 -21.37 -14.78 3.70
C GLU A 20 -20.90 -14.94 2.24
N ILE A 21 -21.42 -15.94 1.52
CA ILE A 21 -21.12 -16.13 0.09
C ILE A 21 -21.53 -14.88 -0.71
N PHE A 22 -22.73 -14.35 -0.48
CA PHE A 22 -23.20 -13.14 -1.17
C PHE A 22 -22.40 -11.90 -0.77
N HIS A 23 -21.99 -11.80 0.49
CA HIS A 23 -21.14 -10.72 0.97
C HIS A 23 -19.75 -10.75 0.33
N LEU A 24 -19.10 -11.91 0.28
CA LEU A 24 -17.80 -12.08 -0.38
C LEU A 24 -17.89 -11.79 -1.88
N TRP A 25 -18.93 -12.26 -2.56
CA TRP A 25 -19.19 -11.93 -3.96
C TRP A 25 -19.39 -10.42 -4.18
N LEU A 26 -20.10 -9.75 -3.27
CA LEU A 26 -20.28 -8.30 -3.30
C LEU A 26 -18.92 -7.59 -3.16
N LEU A 27 -18.09 -8.00 -2.21
CA LEU A 27 -16.75 -7.43 -2.00
C LEU A 27 -15.84 -7.59 -3.23
N ASP A 28 -15.81 -8.78 -3.83
CA ASP A 28 -15.04 -9.07 -5.07
C ASP A 28 -15.56 -8.27 -6.26
N SER A 29 -16.87 -8.01 -6.31
CA SER A 29 -17.47 -7.15 -7.34
C SER A 29 -17.09 -5.67 -7.16
N ILE A 30 -16.84 -5.22 -5.92
CA ILE A 30 -16.45 -3.83 -5.62
C ILE A 30 -14.92 -3.65 -5.73
N HIS A 31 -14.11 -4.68 -5.45
CA HIS A 31 -12.64 -4.60 -5.37
C HIS A 31 -11.96 -5.65 -6.27
N PRO A 32 -11.00 -5.29 -7.16
CA PRO A 32 -10.53 -3.95 -7.52
C PRO A 32 -11.24 -3.46 -8.79
N GLN A 33 -12.10 -2.42 -8.66
CA GLN A 33 -12.69 -1.63 -9.76
C GLN A 33 -12.69 -2.37 -11.11
N THR A 34 -13.46 -3.47 -11.17
CA THR A 34 -13.82 -4.02 -12.48
C THR A 34 -14.67 -2.95 -13.20
N LYS A 35 -14.74 -3.00 -14.55
CA LYS A 35 -15.33 -2.00 -15.46
C LYS A 35 -16.84 -1.73 -15.29
N TYR A 36 -17.34 -1.99 -14.10
CA TYR A 36 -18.70 -2.27 -13.75
C TYR A 36 -19.10 -1.32 -12.62
N SER A 37 -19.26 -0.05 -12.99
CA SER A 37 -19.96 0.94 -12.17
C SER A 37 -21.39 0.46 -11.98
N TYR A 38 -21.71 -0.25 -10.90
CA TYR A 38 -23.04 -0.83 -10.72
C TYR A 38 -23.85 -0.14 -9.62
N PRO A 39 -24.79 0.75 -9.98
CA PRO A 39 -25.92 1.11 -9.13
C PRO A 39 -26.89 -0.06 -8.85
N ARG A 40 -26.55 -1.29 -9.29
CA ARG A 40 -27.40 -2.50 -9.21
C ARG A 40 -26.95 -3.53 -8.17
N LEU A 41 -25.93 -3.26 -7.37
CA LEU A 41 -25.54 -4.14 -6.25
C LEU A 41 -26.27 -3.70 -4.96
N PRO A 42 -26.82 -4.62 -4.14
CA PRO A 42 -26.83 -6.08 -4.24
C PRO A 42 -28.04 -6.65 -5.00
N VAL A 43 -28.64 -5.93 -5.94
CA VAL A 43 -29.89 -6.32 -6.63
C VAL A 43 -29.67 -7.46 -7.64
N LEU A 44 -28.44 -7.70 -8.12
CA LEU A 44 -28.18 -8.77 -9.10
C LEU A 44 -28.57 -10.18 -8.60
N PRO A 45 -28.20 -10.62 -7.37
CA PRO A 45 -28.71 -11.87 -6.80
C PRO A 45 -30.24 -11.97 -6.74
N CYS A 46 -30.96 -10.86 -6.64
CA CYS A 46 -32.44 -10.83 -6.65
C CYS A 46 -33.07 -11.25 -7.99
N LEU A 47 -32.27 -11.32 -9.05
CA LEU A 47 -32.70 -11.72 -10.39
C LEU A 47 -32.65 -13.24 -10.60
N VAL A 48 -31.99 -13.99 -9.70
CA VAL A 48 -31.81 -15.45 -9.83
C VAL A 48 -33.10 -16.21 -9.52
N SER A 49 -33.70 -15.96 -8.36
CA SER A 49 -34.93 -16.63 -7.92
C SER A 49 -35.72 -15.78 -6.92
N LYS A 50 -36.99 -16.14 -6.67
CA LYS A 50 -37.81 -15.51 -5.62
C LYS A 50 -37.20 -15.73 -4.23
N SER A 51 -36.63 -16.91 -3.99
CA SER A 51 -35.95 -17.28 -2.74
C SER A 51 -34.76 -16.36 -2.47
N TRP A 52 -33.88 -16.20 -3.45
CA TRP A 52 -32.70 -15.32 -3.36
C TRP A 52 -33.10 -13.86 -3.20
N ARG A 53 -34.12 -13.42 -3.93
CA ARG A 53 -34.67 -12.07 -3.80
C ARG A 53 -35.12 -11.79 -2.36
N ASN A 54 -35.94 -12.68 -1.80
CA ASN A 54 -36.43 -12.52 -0.44
C ASN A 54 -35.26 -12.47 0.54
N PHE A 55 -34.31 -13.40 0.43
CA PHE A 55 -33.12 -13.45 1.28
C PHE A 55 -32.29 -12.16 1.22
N VAL A 56 -32.06 -11.60 0.02
CA VAL A 56 -31.29 -10.37 -0.13
C VAL A 56 -32.01 -9.19 0.51
N TYR A 57 -33.32 -9.07 0.31
CA TYR A 57 -34.11 -7.97 0.89
C TYR A 57 -34.24 -8.06 2.41
N THR A 58 -34.14 -9.26 3.00
CA THR A 58 -34.17 -9.46 4.45
C THR A 58 -32.80 -9.41 5.11
N SER A 59 -31.71 -9.25 4.36
CA SER A 59 -30.33 -9.32 4.87
C SER A 59 -29.67 -7.93 4.90
N PRO A 60 -29.65 -7.20 6.04
CA PRO A 60 -29.18 -5.82 6.09
C PRO A 60 -27.71 -5.67 5.71
N LEU A 61 -26.89 -6.67 6.03
CA LEU A 61 -25.44 -6.69 5.75
C LEU A 61 -25.11 -6.58 4.26
N LEU A 62 -26.00 -7.03 3.37
CA LEU A 62 -25.80 -6.93 1.92
C LEU A 62 -26.00 -5.49 1.39
N TRP A 63 -26.63 -4.62 2.18
CA TRP A 63 -26.93 -3.23 1.81
C TRP A 63 -25.96 -2.21 2.42
N THR A 64 -24.99 -2.65 3.23
CA THR A 64 -24.09 -1.80 4.03
C THR A 64 -23.03 -1.04 3.23
N HIS A 65 -22.61 -1.59 2.08
CA HIS A 65 -21.69 -0.92 1.18
C HIS A 65 -22.46 0.07 0.33
N VAL A 66 -22.11 1.35 0.35
CA VAL A 66 -22.79 2.37 -0.45
C VAL A 66 -21.76 3.17 -1.21
N THR A 67 -21.94 3.24 -2.53
CA THR A 67 -21.13 4.08 -3.42
C THR A 67 -22.03 5.15 -4.01
N ILE A 68 -21.65 6.41 -3.86
CA ILE A 68 -22.40 7.56 -4.35
C ILE A 68 -21.50 8.41 -5.22
N ASP A 69 -22.01 8.77 -6.40
CA ASP A 69 -21.39 9.78 -7.25
C ASP A 69 -22.28 11.03 -7.27
N ALA A 70 -21.96 12.00 -6.41
CA ALA A 70 -22.66 13.26 -6.25
C ALA A 70 -22.05 14.35 -7.16
N SER A 71 -21.45 13.99 -8.31
CA SER A 71 -20.66 14.92 -9.13
C SER A 71 -21.44 15.73 -10.16
N GLN A 72 -22.66 15.31 -10.53
CA GLN A 72 -23.42 15.86 -11.66
C GLN A 72 -24.72 16.56 -11.22
N GLY A 73 -24.73 17.18 -10.05
CA GLY A 73 -25.86 17.99 -9.54
C GLY A 73 -27.11 17.20 -9.13
N THR A 74 -27.34 16.01 -9.67
CA THR A 74 -28.42 15.09 -9.26
C THR A 74 -27.94 13.64 -9.28
N VAL A 75 -28.08 12.95 -8.15
CA VAL A 75 -27.96 11.50 -8.08
C VAL A 75 -29.21 10.91 -8.73
N ALA A 76 -29.02 10.08 -9.76
CA ALA A 76 -30.09 9.55 -10.61
C ALA A 76 -31.25 8.84 -9.86
N SER A 77 -31.12 8.53 -8.56
CA SER A 77 -32.25 8.15 -7.72
C SER A 77 -31.96 8.35 -6.23
N LEU A 78 -32.30 9.53 -5.69
CA LEU A 78 -32.33 9.81 -4.25
C LEU A 78 -33.20 8.77 -3.49
N ASP A 79 -34.33 8.37 -4.08
CA ASP A 79 -35.22 7.36 -3.50
C ASP A 79 -34.56 5.98 -3.39
N ALA A 80 -33.74 5.59 -4.37
CA ALA A 80 -33.00 4.34 -4.29
C ALA A 80 -31.94 4.39 -3.17
N LEU A 81 -31.32 5.56 -2.94
CA LEU A 81 -30.41 5.76 -1.82
C LEU A 81 -31.15 5.63 -0.48
N ARG A 82 -32.29 6.33 -0.30
CA ARG A 82 -33.12 6.22 0.91
C ARG A 82 -33.52 4.77 1.18
N LYS A 83 -34.09 4.08 0.17
CA LYS A 83 -34.49 2.66 0.28
C LYS A 83 -33.31 1.74 0.60
N ARG A 84 -32.10 2.06 0.11
CA ARG A 84 -30.89 1.30 0.44
C ARG A 84 -30.50 1.49 1.91
N LEU A 85 -30.49 2.73 2.39
CA LEU A 85 -30.17 3.05 3.78
C LEU A 85 -31.21 2.42 4.73
N GLU A 86 -32.49 2.51 4.42
CA GLU A 86 -33.57 1.83 5.15
C GLU A 86 -33.34 0.31 5.25
N ARG A 87 -32.97 -0.34 4.13
CA ARG A 87 -32.70 -1.79 4.11
C ARG A 87 -31.45 -2.19 4.88
N SER A 88 -30.47 -1.29 5.01
CA SER A 88 -29.28 -1.53 5.82
C SER A 88 -29.56 -1.48 7.33
N GLN A 89 -30.76 -1.00 7.73
CA GLN A 89 -31.22 -0.97 9.12
C GLN A 89 -30.21 -0.31 10.06
N GLY A 90 -29.82 -0.95 11.17
CA GLY A 90 -28.79 -0.45 12.09
C GLY A 90 -27.38 -0.95 11.79
N ALA A 91 -27.15 -1.60 10.66
CA ALA A 91 -25.84 -2.18 10.35
C ALA A 91 -24.78 -1.10 10.06
N PRO A 92 -23.48 -1.37 10.33
CA PRO A 92 -22.41 -0.41 10.07
C PRO A 92 -22.22 -0.21 8.56
N LEU A 93 -21.98 1.05 8.15
CA LEU A 93 -21.89 1.46 6.76
C LEU A 93 -20.44 1.59 6.26
N PHE A 94 -20.24 1.22 5.00
CA PHE A 94 -18.96 1.31 4.28
C PHE A 94 -19.15 2.15 3.02
N LEU A 95 -18.56 3.34 3.00
CA LEU A 95 -18.89 4.38 2.04
C LEU A 95 -17.74 4.72 1.10
N ASP A 96 -18.05 4.86 -0.18
CA ASP A 96 -17.19 5.52 -1.19
C ASP A 96 -18.01 6.62 -1.88
N VAL A 97 -17.68 7.87 -1.57
CA VAL A 97 -18.43 9.05 -1.99
C VAL A 97 -17.53 9.89 -2.89
N ASN A 98 -17.97 10.07 -4.13
CA ASN A 98 -17.36 10.99 -5.07
C ASN A 98 -18.18 12.28 -5.13
N VAL A 99 -17.54 13.42 -4.93
CA VAL A 99 -18.14 14.74 -4.91
C VAL A 99 -17.44 15.60 -5.96
N GLY A 100 -18.18 15.94 -7.01
CA GLY A 100 -17.73 16.79 -8.10
C GLY A 100 -17.92 18.28 -7.83
N GLN A 101 -17.84 19.09 -8.89
CA GLN A 101 -17.98 20.55 -8.84
C GLN A 101 -19.39 21.04 -8.54
N GLN A 102 -20.40 20.22 -8.82
CA GLN A 102 -21.81 20.51 -8.52
C GLN A 102 -22.33 19.41 -7.59
N PRO A 103 -22.06 19.52 -6.28
CA PRO A 103 -22.45 18.50 -5.32
C PRO A 103 -23.98 18.40 -5.21
N ASP A 104 -24.52 17.19 -5.31
CA ASP A 104 -25.90 16.91 -4.92
C ASP A 104 -26.02 16.98 -3.38
N ARG A 105 -26.48 18.13 -2.90
CA ARG A 105 -26.58 18.44 -1.46
C ARG A 105 -27.63 17.58 -0.76
N ASP A 106 -28.70 17.21 -1.46
CA ASP A 106 -29.79 16.42 -0.87
C ASP A 106 -29.34 14.97 -0.67
N ALA A 107 -28.65 14.40 -1.65
CA ALA A 107 -28.07 13.06 -1.53
C ALA A 107 -27.02 12.98 -0.43
N LEU A 108 -26.15 14.00 -0.33
CA LEU A 108 -25.17 14.09 0.75
C LEU A 108 -25.86 14.28 2.11
N GLY A 109 -26.89 15.14 2.21
CA GLY A 109 -27.65 15.33 3.44
C GLY A 109 -28.30 14.03 3.95
N VAL A 110 -28.94 13.27 3.06
CA VAL A 110 -29.50 11.95 3.37
C VAL A 110 -28.42 10.98 3.84
N LEU A 111 -27.26 10.97 3.18
CA LEU A 111 -26.17 10.07 3.56
C LEU A 111 -25.58 10.41 4.93
N PHE A 112 -25.22 11.66 5.16
CA PHE A 112 -24.58 12.14 6.38
C PHE A 112 -25.54 12.25 7.58
N ALA A 113 -26.85 12.04 7.38
CA ALA A 113 -27.77 11.76 8.47
C ALA A 113 -27.44 10.43 9.18
N GLU A 114 -26.86 9.46 8.47
CA GLU A 114 -26.50 8.12 8.98
C GLU A 114 -25.05 8.03 9.52
N ARG A 115 -24.38 9.18 9.72
CA ARG A 115 -22.93 9.27 10.01
C ARG A 115 -22.47 8.53 11.27
N SER A 116 -23.33 8.35 12.27
CA SER A 116 -23.03 7.58 13.48
C SER A 116 -22.72 6.12 13.20
N ARG A 117 -23.29 5.57 12.12
CA ARG A 117 -23.11 4.18 11.67
C ARG A 117 -21.93 4.01 10.72
N PHE A 118 -21.24 5.09 10.34
CA PHE A 118 -20.15 5.00 9.38
C PHE A 118 -18.99 4.28 10.02
N ARG A 119 -18.63 3.12 9.49
CA ARG A 119 -17.45 2.37 9.94
C ARG A 119 -16.24 2.66 9.07
N GLN A 120 -16.47 2.87 7.77
CA GLN A 120 -15.46 3.31 6.82
C GLN A 120 -16.01 4.38 5.90
N LEU A 121 -15.24 5.44 5.70
CA LEU A 121 -15.61 6.55 4.82
C LEU A 121 -14.45 6.87 3.87
N THR A 122 -14.69 6.76 2.57
CA THR A 122 -13.82 7.27 1.51
C THR A 122 -14.49 8.45 0.85
N LEU A 123 -13.89 9.63 0.94
CA LEU A 123 -14.33 10.85 0.30
C LEU A 123 -13.37 11.21 -0.83
N ARG A 124 -13.89 11.37 -2.04
CA ARG A 124 -13.18 11.93 -3.19
C ARG A 124 -13.83 13.26 -3.52
N VAL A 125 -13.15 14.35 -3.23
CA VAL A 125 -13.75 15.68 -3.23
C VAL A 125 -13.01 16.60 -4.20
N ILE A 126 -13.74 17.12 -5.18
CA ILE A 126 -13.28 18.16 -6.10
C ILE A 126 -13.72 19.54 -5.61
N ASP A 127 -14.87 19.63 -4.94
CA ASP A 127 -15.40 20.86 -4.36
C ASP A 127 -15.89 20.63 -2.93
N LEU A 128 -15.47 21.52 -2.01
CA LEU A 128 -15.84 21.50 -0.59
C LEU A 128 -17.01 22.46 -0.26
N SER A 129 -17.63 23.10 -1.26
CA SER A 129 -18.75 24.04 -1.05
C SER A 129 -19.96 23.43 -0.33
N TRP A 130 -20.14 22.11 -0.38
CA TRP A 130 -21.21 21.41 0.33
C TRP A 130 -20.94 21.23 1.84
N TRP A 131 -19.68 21.37 2.26
CA TRP A 131 -19.24 21.00 3.61
C TRP A 131 -19.84 21.91 4.69
N ASP A 132 -20.13 23.19 4.37
CA ASP A 132 -20.78 24.12 5.31
C ASP A 132 -22.26 23.80 5.55
N HIS A 133 -22.87 23.00 4.69
CA HIS A 133 -24.29 22.68 4.75
C HIS A 133 -24.59 21.38 5.49
N ILE A 134 -23.55 20.64 5.89
CA ILE A 134 -23.67 19.33 6.53
C ILE A 134 -22.87 19.32 7.82
N SER A 135 -23.50 18.92 8.91
CA SER A 135 -22.80 18.71 10.19
C SER A 135 -21.84 17.53 10.08
N MET A 136 -20.57 17.78 10.40
CA MET A 136 -19.49 16.79 10.40
C MET A 136 -19.15 16.29 11.81
N GLU A 137 -20.12 16.36 12.72
CA GLU A 137 -20.00 15.87 14.09
C GLU A 137 -20.79 14.58 14.28
N GLY A 138 -20.24 13.59 14.99
CA GLY A 138 -20.98 12.39 15.40
C GLY A 138 -20.59 11.13 14.64
N PHE A 139 -19.33 11.00 14.24
CA PHE A 139 -18.77 9.80 13.61
C PHE A 139 -18.41 8.71 14.64
N THR A 140 -19.39 8.27 15.44
CA THR A 140 -19.17 7.43 16.63
C THR A 140 -18.52 6.07 16.33
N GLU A 141 -18.82 5.46 15.18
CA GLU A 141 -18.30 4.13 14.80
C GLU A 141 -17.15 4.17 13.77
N LEU A 142 -16.69 5.36 13.38
CA LEU A 142 -15.75 5.51 12.27
C LEU A 142 -14.37 4.97 12.64
N LYS A 143 -13.94 3.90 11.95
CA LYS A 143 -12.64 3.26 12.15
C LYS A 143 -11.62 3.61 11.08
N LYS A 144 -12.08 3.88 9.86
CA LYS A 144 -11.22 4.19 8.72
C LYS A 144 -11.75 5.40 7.95
N PHE A 145 -10.91 6.40 7.81
CA PHE A 145 -11.19 7.58 7.00
C PHE A 145 -10.19 7.69 5.85
N THR A 146 -10.67 7.92 4.64
CA THR A 146 -9.85 8.17 3.45
C THR A 146 -10.34 9.44 2.77
N LEU A 147 -9.46 10.42 2.59
CA LEU A 147 -9.76 11.67 1.90
C LEU A 147 -8.87 11.79 0.67
N HIS A 148 -9.49 12.03 -0.48
CA HIS A 148 -8.82 12.42 -1.72
C HIS A 148 -9.34 13.78 -2.13
N THR A 149 -8.45 14.77 -2.26
CA THR A 149 -8.83 16.08 -2.81
C THR A 149 -8.04 16.41 -4.06
N ALA A 150 -8.64 17.22 -4.94
CA ALA A 150 -7.89 17.74 -6.07
C ALA A 150 -6.83 18.77 -5.60
N PRO A 151 -5.66 18.89 -6.29
CA PRO A 151 -4.57 19.77 -5.86
C PRO A 151 -4.93 21.26 -5.82
N GLN A 152 -5.99 21.66 -6.51
CA GLN A 152 -6.42 23.05 -6.65
C GLN A 152 -7.38 23.48 -5.52
N VAL A 153 -7.84 22.55 -4.69
CA VAL A 153 -8.87 22.82 -3.67
C VAL A 153 -8.21 23.44 -2.45
N PRO A 154 -8.56 24.70 -2.08
CA PRO A 154 -8.17 25.26 -0.80
C PRO A 154 -8.92 24.50 0.29
N ILE A 155 -8.19 23.99 1.28
CA ILE A 155 -8.78 23.22 2.36
C ILE A 155 -8.58 23.99 3.64
N HIS A 156 -9.68 24.43 4.22
CA HIS A 156 -9.69 24.99 5.57
C HIS A 156 -9.54 23.85 6.58
N VAL A 157 -8.42 23.86 7.28
CA VAL A 157 -7.97 22.84 8.26
C VAL A 157 -9.02 22.60 9.35
N ASP A 158 -9.72 23.64 9.77
CA ASP A 158 -10.66 23.62 10.89
C ASP A 158 -11.82 22.64 10.66
N LYS A 159 -12.28 22.50 9.41
CA LYS A 159 -13.44 21.67 9.04
C LYS A 159 -13.17 20.17 9.09
N LEU A 160 -11.92 19.76 9.03
CA LEU A 160 -11.51 18.36 9.08
C LEU A 160 -11.21 17.93 10.51
N SER A 161 -10.74 18.86 11.32
CA SER A 161 -10.51 18.65 12.76
C SER A 161 -11.77 18.14 13.48
N THR A 162 -12.96 18.56 13.04
CA THR A 162 -14.27 18.12 13.59
C THR A 162 -14.57 16.64 13.33
N ILE A 163 -14.12 16.07 12.21
CA ILE A 163 -14.24 14.62 11.96
C ILE A 163 -13.37 13.87 12.95
N PHE A 164 -12.13 14.31 13.13
CA PHE A 164 -11.19 13.68 14.05
C PHE A 164 -11.69 13.77 15.49
N SER A 165 -12.14 14.94 15.93
CA SER A 165 -12.64 15.11 17.30
C SER A 165 -13.91 14.30 17.58
N SER A 166 -14.73 14.02 16.56
CA SER A 166 -15.99 13.30 16.71
C SER A 166 -15.94 11.81 16.35
N ALA A 167 -14.74 11.29 16.04
CA ALA A 167 -14.52 9.89 15.69
C ALA A 167 -13.61 9.16 16.71
N PRO A 168 -14.12 8.80 17.91
CA PRO A 168 -13.33 8.20 19.00
C PRO A 168 -12.90 6.75 18.74
N SER A 169 -13.29 6.15 17.61
CA SER A 169 -12.89 4.81 17.19
C SER A 169 -11.90 4.83 16.03
N LEU A 170 -11.47 6.02 15.60
CA LEU A 170 -10.69 6.18 14.38
C LEU A 170 -9.27 5.67 14.59
N CYS A 171 -8.90 4.64 13.84
CA CYS A 171 -7.58 4.01 13.95
C CYS A 171 -6.80 3.99 12.63
N SER A 172 -7.45 4.32 11.50
CA SER A 172 -6.84 4.33 10.18
C SER A 172 -7.21 5.59 9.39
N VAL A 173 -6.20 6.31 8.90
CA VAL A 173 -6.35 7.54 8.13
C VAL A 173 -5.51 7.46 6.87
N ASN A 174 -6.15 7.68 5.71
CA ASN A 174 -5.48 7.85 4.43
C ASN A 174 -5.77 9.26 3.90
N TRP A 175 -4.75 10.10 3.89
CA TRP A 175 -4.82 11.49 3.51
C TRP A 175 -4.15 11.71 2.16
N HIS A 176 -4.93 12.02 1.14
CA HIS A 176 -4.46 12.32 -0.20
C HIS A 176 -4.91 13.71 -0.61
N SER A 177 -4.33 14.71 0.05
CA SER A 177 -4.88 16.05 0.03
C SER A 177 -3.80 17.11 0.24
N THR A 178 -4.03 18.31 -0.29
CA THR A 178 -3.19 19.51 -0.14
C THR A 178 -3.38 20.21 1.20
N GLY A 179 -4.49 19.94 1.89
CA GLY A 179 -4.77 20.52 3.19
C GLY A 179 -3.87 19.94 4.26
N GLU A 180 -3.48 20.78 5.22
CA GLU A 180 -2.87 20.31 6.45
C GLU A 180 -3.87 19.43 7.20
N LEU A 181 -3.38 18.35 7.83
CA LEU A 181 -4.22 17.52 8.70
C LEU A 181 -4.67 18.25 9.98
N GLY A 182 -4.21 19.49 10.18
CA GLY A 182 -4.37 20.23 11.43
C GLY A 182 -3.63 19.57 12.58
N PRO A 183 -3.85 20.03 13.82
CA PRO A 183 -3.31 19.39 14.98
C PRO A 183 -4.01 18.04 15.17
N VAL A 184 -3.45 16.99 14.56
CA VAL A 184 -3.73 15.57 14.86
C VAL A 184 -3.57 15.24 16.35
N GLY A 185 -3.05 16.20 17.15
CA GLY A 185 -2.90 16.16 18.60
C GLY A 185 -4.16 15.77 19.39
N VAL A 186 -5.38 15.89 18.85
CA VAL A 186 -6.59 15.53 19.64
C VAL A 186 -6.78 14.01 19.73
N GLN A 187 -6.45 13.22 18.70
CA GLN A 187 -6.75 11.78 18.64
C GLN A 187 -5.60 10.91 18.06
N GLY A 188 -4.43 11.50 17.76
CA GLY A 188 -3.33 10.79 17.12
C GLY A 188 -2.84 9.54 17.89
N HIS A 189 -3.00 9.53 19.22
CA HIS A 189 -2.70 8.36 20.06
C HIS A 189 -3.54 7.11 19.71
N GLN A 190 -4.70 7.25 19.06
CA GLN A 190 -5.53 6.11 18.65
C GLN A 190 -5.15 5.56 17.27
N LEU A 191 -4.45 6.37 16.47
CA LEU A 191 -4.08 6.02 15.11
C LEU A 191 -3.04 4.90 15.11
N ARG A 192 -3.37 3.82 14.40
CA ARG A 192 -2.49 2.68 14.14
C ARG A 192 -1.98 2.66 12.70
N PHE A 193 -2.76 3.24 11.78
CA PHE A 193 -2.45 3.26 10.36
C PHE A 193 -2.55 4.68 9.83
N LEU A 194 -1.47 5.18 9.24
CA LEU A 194 -1.42 6.51 8.66
C LEU A 194 -0.82 6.46 7.26
N ALA A 195 -1.56 6.90 6.26
CA ALA A 195 -1.03 7.15 4.93
C ALA A 195 -1.17 8.64 4.60
N LEU A 196 -0.06 9.32 4.33
CA LEU A 196 -0.01 10.73 3.98
C LEU A 196 0.51 10.90 2.57
N THR A 197 -0.19 11.64 1.74
CA THR A 197 0.32 12.19 0.48
C THR A 197 0.36 13.69 0.62
N VAL A 198 1.58 14.20 0.68
CA VAL A 198 1.92 15.58 0.96
C VAL A 198 2.13 16.32 -0.36
N PHE A 199 1.36 17.38 -0.54
CA PHE A 199 1.46 18.31 -1.66
C PHE A 199 1.78 19.69 -1.11
N ARG A 200 2.98 20.23 -1.38
CA ARG A 200 3.41 21.57 -0.94
C ARG A 200 3.45 21.82 0.58
N ILE A 201 3.03 20.88 1.43
CA ILE A 201 3.12 21.00 2.88
C ILE A 201 4.59 20.81 3.32
N PRO A 202 5.15 21.68 4.17
CA PRO A 202 6.48 21.49 4.73
C PRO A 202 6.62 20.18 5.48
N VAL A 203 7.80 19.54 5.39
CA VAL A 203 8.08 18.28 6.10
C VAL A 203 7.96 18.40 7.62
N THR A 204 8.11 19.60 8.19
CA THR A 204 7.90 19.84 9.63
C THR A 204 6.50 19.43 10.09
N HIS A 205 5.47 19.74 9.32
CA HIS A 205 4.09 19.33 9.63
C HIS A 205 3.93 17.80 9.61
N VAL A 206 4.62 17.12 8.70
CA VAL A 206 4.63 15.64 8.67
C VAL A 206 5.25 15.11 9.96
N LEU A 207 6.35 15.71 10.41
CA LEU A 207 7.02 15.33 11.64
C LEU A 207 6.14 15.60 12.88
N GLU A 208 5.43 16.74 12.91
CA GLU A 208 4.47 17.04 13.97
C GLU A 208 3.32 16.03 14.02
N VAL A 209 2.77 15.64 12.87
CA VAL A 209 1.74 14.60 12.78
C VAL A 209 2.27 13.26 13.28
N LEU A 210 3.50 12.86 12.89
CA LEU A 210 4.11 11.64 13.40
C LEU A 210 4.31 11.70 14.92
N ALA A 211 4.76 12.84 15.45
CA ALA A 211 4.93 13.04 16.89
C ALA A 211 3.60 12.95 17.65
N ALA A 212 2.50 13.40 17.05
CA ALA A 212 1.16 13.28 17.61
C ALA A 212 0.60 11.84 17.58
N CYS A 213 1.24 10.91 16.86
CA CYS A 213 0.75 9.54 16.66
C CYS A 213 1.73 8.47 17.18
N PRO A 214 1.93 8.35 18.50
CA PRO A 214 2.93 7.43 19.07
C PRO A 214 2.59 5.94 18.86
N ASN A 215 1.32 5.58 18.73
CA ASN A 215 0.86 4.17 18.63
C ASN A 215 0.75 3.65 17.19
N LEU A 216 1.41 4.32 16.24
CA LEU A 216 1.42 3.90 14.84
C LEU A 216 2.09 2.53 14.68
N LEU A 217 1.39 1.61 14.02
CA LEU A 217 1.93 0.33 13.55
C LEU A 217 2.47 0.46 12.13
N ASN A 218 1.78 1.22 11.30
CA ASN A 218 2.08 1.37 9.88
C ASN A 218 1.97 2.83 9.45
N ALA A 219 3.03 3.33 8.80
CA ALA A 219 3.07 4.66 8.23
C ALA A 219 3.50 4.61 6.75
N ALA A 220 2.78 5.32 5.89
CA ALA A 220 3.13 5.49 4.48
C ALA A 220 3.12 6.99 4.13
N ILE A 221 4.27 7.58 3.82
CA ILE A 221 4.39 9.01 3.54
C ILE A 221 4.88 9.19 2.11
N ARG A 222 4.16 10.01 1.34
CA ARG A 222 4.47 10.34 -0.04
C ARG A 222 4.60 11.85 -0.22
N PHE A 223 5.75 12.33 -0.66
CA PHE A 223 5.97 13.72 -1.07
C PHE A 223 5.84 13.81 -2.59
N GLN A 224 4.92 14.66 -3.09
CA GLN A 224 4.70 14.82 -4.54
C GLN A 224 5.42 16.03 -5.16
N ASP A 225 5.86 16.99 -4.36
CA ASP A 225 6.53 18.19 -4.86
C ASP A 225 8.05 18.13 -4.60
N ALA A 226 8.83 18.54 -5.60
CA ALA A 226 10.29 18.68 -5.52
C ALA A 226 10.71 20.11 -5.14
N HIS A 227 9.79 21.07 -5.20
CA HIS A 227 10.07 22.49 -4.99
C HIS A 227 9.75 22.90 -3.55
N GLY A 228 10.64 22.53 -2.64
CA GLY A 228 10.56 22.95 -1.25
C GLY A 228 11.95 23.22 -0.66
N TYR A 229 12.06 24.31 0.10
CA TYR A 229 13.13 24.48 1.09
C TYR A 229 13.16 23.24 1.99
N ILE A 230 14.34 22.69 2.25
CA ILE A 230 14.49 21.64 3.27
C ILE A 230 14.53 22.38 4.61
N PRO A 231 13.50 22.27 5.46
CA PRO A 231 13.56 22.85 6.79
C PRO A 231 14.64 22.12 7.60
N THR A 232 15.25 22.84 8.53
CA THR A 232 16.12 22.26 9.55
C THR A 232 15.34 21.17 10.30
N PRO A 233 15.91 19.96 10.52
CA PRO A 233 15.22 18.92 11.29
C PRO A 233 14.84 19.43 12.69
N LEU A 234 13.73 18.94 13.24
CA LEU A 234 13.32 19.23 14.61
C LEU A 234 14.47 18.92 15.58
N ARG A 235 14.60 19.73 16.65
CA ARG A 235 15.67 19.57 17.67
C ARG A 235 15.68 18.21 18.38
N GLY A 236 14.62 17.41 18.27
CA GLY A 236 14.48 16.10 18.91
C GLY A 236 14.04 15.01 17.94
N ARG A 237 14.36 13.75 18.27
CA ARG A 237 13.90 12.57 17.54
C ARG A 237 12.51 12.15 18.02
N ILE A 238 11.67 11.74 17.08
CA ILE A 238 10.32 11.23 17.30
C ILE A 238 10.42 9.73 17.56
N LEU A 239 10.01 9.30 18.75
CA LEU A 239 9.93 7.90 19.11
C LEU A 239 8.58 7.32 18.68
N LEU A 240 8.61 6.31 17.80
CA LEU A 240 7.45 5.53 17.38
C LEU A 240 7.65 4.08 17.83
N PRO A 241 7.33 3.76 19.11
CA PRO A 241 7.72 2.50 19.73
C PRO A 241 7.10 1.28 19.05
N GLU A 242 5.86 1.41 18.57
CA GLU A 242 5.08 0.31 17.99
C GLU A 242 5.17 0.22 16.46
N LEU A 243 5.96 1.08 15.82
CA LEU A 243 6.02 1.13 14.35
C LEU A 243 6.70 -0.10 13.78
N ARG A 244 5.95 -0.87 12.99
CA ARG A 244 6.40 -2.13 12.35
C ARG A 244 6.68 -1.96 10.86
N SER A 245 5.97 -1.02 10.21
CA SER A 245 6.11 -0.79 8.77
C SER A 245 6.18 0.69 8.45
N LEU A 246 7.24 1.10 7.75
CA LEU A 246 7.41 2.46 7.24
C LEU A 246 7.63 2.44 5.73
N THR A 247 6.77 3.13 4.98
CA THR A 247 6.94 3.33 3.53
C THR A 247 7.11 4.81 3.25
N LEU A 248 8.19 5.16 2.57
CA LEU A 248 8.54 6.53 2.21
C LEU A 248 8.63 6.63 0.70
N ASN A 249 8.01 7.65 0.13
CA ASN A 249 8.04 7.91 -1.29
C ASN A 249 8.24 9.42 -1.53
N GLY A 250 9.22 9.84 -2.33
CA GLY A 250 9.47 11.27 -2.51
C GLY A 250 10.91 11.61 -2.88
N THR A 251 11.28 12.86 -2.59
CA THR A 251 12.58 13.45 -2.90
C THR A 251 13.44 13.56 -1.63
N ARG A 252 14.42 14.47 -1.62
CA ARG A 252 15.30 14.79 -0.47
C ARG A 252 14.60 15.02 0.87
N HIS A 253 13.32 15.40 0.89
CA HIS A 253 12.53 15.56 2.12
C HIS A 253 12.44 14.29 2.97
N LEU A 254 12.60 13.12 2.35
CA LEU A 254 12.66 11.84 3.06
C LEU A 254 13.81 11.80 4.07
N THR A 255 14.93 12.50 3.82
CA THR A 255 16.05 12.55 4.76
C THR A 255 15.66 13.12 6.11
N CYS A 256 14.75 14.11 6.15
CA CYS A 256 14.27 14.70 7.39
C CYS A 256 13.50 13.67 8.23
N VAL A 257 12.64 12.86 7.59
CA VAL A 257 11.91 11.78 8.27
C VAL A 257 12.87 10.70 8.78
N LEU A 258 13.80 10.26 7.93
CA LEU A 258 14.79 9.24 8.29
C LEU A 258 15.70 9.67 9.46
N ARG A 259 16.10 10.96 9.53
CA ARG A 259 16.90 11.49 10.65
C ARG A 259 16.10 11.66 11.93
N SER A 260 14.81 11.96 11.81
CA SER A 260 13.98 12.34 12.96
C SER A 260 13.30 11.15 13.63
N VAL A 261 13.01 10.05 12.91
CA VAL A 261 12.25 8.93 13.47
C VAL A 261 13.16 7.90 14.15
N GLN A 262 12.70 7.40 15.30
CA GLN A 262 13.21 6.20 15.99
C GLN A 262 12.09 5.16 16.05
N ALA A 263 12.36 3.96 15.54
CA ALA A 263 11.36 2.90 15.43
C ALA A 263 11.97 1.54 15.82
N PRO A 264 12.08 1.24 17.13
CA PRO A 264 12.78 0.04 17.62
C PRO A 264 12.18 -1.27 17.12
N LEU A 265 10.87 -1.32 16.88
CA LEU A 265 10.15 -2.51 16.40
C LEU A 265 9.96 -2.55 14.87
N LEU A 266 10.65 -1.68 14.12
CA LEU A 266 10.51 -1.61 12.68
C LEU A 266 10.98 -2.90 12.03
N SER A 267 10.05 -3.62 11.40
CA SER A 267 10.32 -4.88 10.68
C SER A 267 10.36 -4.70 9.17
N CYS A 268 9.69 -3.68 8.63
CA CYS A 268 9.60 -3.43 7.19
C CYS A 268 9.85 -1.95 6.85
N LEU A 269 10.81 -1.69 5.96
CA LEU A 269 11.13 -0.37 5.44
C LEU A 269 11.11 -0.36 3.91
N GLY A 270 10.25 0.49 3.35
CA GLY A 270 10.20 0.77 1.91
C GLY A 270 10.57 2.21 1.62
N ILE A 271 11.48 2.45 0.68
CA ILE A 271 11.86 3.78 0.21
C ILE A 271 11.77 3.81 -1.31
N HIS A 272 11.03 4.77 -1.85
CA HIS A 272 11.02 5.10 -3.27
C HIS A 272 11.48 6.54 -3.45
N TRP A 273 12.63 6.70 -4.07
CA TRP A 273 13.27 7.97 -4.28
C TRP A 273 12.99 8.48 -5.69
N HIS A 274 12.65 9.75 -5.82
CA HIS A 274 12.30 10.40 -7.08
C HIS A 274 13.38 11.38 -7.58
N ASP A 275 14.30 11.78 -6.71
CA ASP A 275 15.34 12.76 -7.06
C ASP A 275 16.57 12.06 -7.66
N THR A 276 17.06 12.57 -8.78
CA THR A 276 18.27 12.09 -9.46
C THR A 276 19.53 12.86 -9.06
N GLY A 277 19.41 13.81 -8.12
CA GLY A 277 20.52 14.61 -7.60
C GLY A 277 21.58 13.80 -6.83
N ARG A 278 22.77 14.41 -6.68
CA ARG A 278 23.97 13.79 -6.05
C ARG A 278 23.88 13.59 -4.53
N GLU A 279 22.89 14.18 -3.86
CA GLU A 279 22.77 14.06 -2.40
C GLU A 279 22.20 12.69 -2.02
N THR A 280 23.06 11.83 -1.46
CA THR A 280 22.62 10.53 -0.96
C THR A 280 21.97 10.67 0.42
N GLY A 281 20.76 10.15 0.60
CA GLY A 281 20.11 10.02 1.91
C GLY A 281 20.72 8.92 2.79
N LEU A 282 21.93 8.43 2.49
CA LEU A 282 22.50 7.23 3.11
C LEU A 282 22.75 7.42 4.61
N GLU A 283 23.35 8.55 5.01
CA GLU A 283 23.56 8.86 6.43
C GLU A 283 22.23 8.93 7.19
N ALA A 284 21.21 9.51 6.56
CA ALA A 284 19.87 9.60 7.14
C ALA A 284 19.26 8.20 7.30
N LEU A 285 19.43 7.33 6.31
CA LEU A 285 19.00 5.93 6.40
C LEU A 285 19.76 5.19 7.50
N GLN A 286 21.08 5.29 7.55
CA GLN A 286 21.90 4.68 8.61
C GLN A 286 21.48 5.16 10.00
N SER A 287 21.15 6.44 10.13
CA SER A 287 20.60 7.02 11.36
C SER A 287 19.28 6.37 11.78
N LEU A 288 18.38 5.99 10.87
CA LEU A 288 17.15 5.23 11.19
C LEU A 288 17.47 3.77 11.53
N LEU A 289 18.32 3.13 10.73
CA LEU A 289 18.69 1.72 10.88
C LEU A 289 19.38 1.44 12.22
N ALA A 290 20.17 2.38 12.74
CA ALA A 290 20.79 2.29 14.06
C ALA A 290 19.77 2.08 15.19
N TYR A 291 18.52 2.56 15.02
CA TYR A 291 17.43 2.40 15.98
C TYR A 291 16.39 1.36 15.54
N SER A 292 16.71 0.51 14.55
CA SER A 292 15.78 -0.47 13.98
C SER A 292 16.40 -1.88 13.94
N PRO A 293 16.79 -2.47 15.09
CA PRO A 293 17.54 -3.72 15.14
C PRO A 293 16.76 -4.94 14.62
N HIS A 294 15.43 -4.83 14.55
CA HIS A 294 14.52 -5.90 14.14
C HIS A 294 14.12 -5.86 12.67
N LEU A 295 14.80 -5.06 11.84
CA LEU A 295 14.47 -4.94 10.42
C LEU A 295 14.65 -6.27 9.69
N GLU A 296 13.55 -6.78 9.13
CA GLU A 296 13.52 -8.02 8.36
C GLU A 296 13.43 -7.74 6.85
N ASP A 297 12.67 -6.71 6.46
CA ASP A 297 12.40 -6.40 5.06
C ASP A 297 12.85 -4.98 4.73
N ILE A 298 13.73 -4.84 3.74
CA ILE A 298 14.14 -3.53 3.21
C ILE A 298 13.95 -3.48 1.69
N ALA A 299 13.29 -2.42 1.21
CA ALA A 299 13.09 -2.16 -0.21
C ALA A 299 13.54 -0.73 -0.55
N LEU A 300 14.58 -0.61 -1.38
CA LEU A 300 15.20 0.65 -1.78
C LEU A 300 15.06 0.83 -3.29
N ARG A 301 14.21 1.76 -3.72
CA ARG A 301 13.98 2.05 -5.14
C ARG A 301 14.53 3.41 -5.50
N ASN A 302 15.42 3.44 -6.49
CA ASN A 302 16.14 4.61 -7.00
C ASN A 302 16.89 5.40 -5.91
N PHE A 303 17.18 4.77 -4.77
CA PHE A 303 17.73 5.43 -3.58
C PHE A 303 19.25 5.38 -3.50
N LEU A 304 19.86 4.28 -3.93
CA LEU A 304 21.31 4.05 -3.81
C LEU A 304 22.03 4.50 -5.09
N ILE A 305 23.08 5.31 -4.93
CA ILE A 305 23.91 5.81 -6.03
C ILE A 305 25.16 4.93 -6.24
N THR A 306 25.69 4.34 -5.17
CA THR A 306 26.95 3.57 -5.21
C THR A 306 26.76 2.16 -4.67
N GLU A 307 27.59 1.24 -5.17
CA GLU A 307 27.62 -0.13 -4.67
C GLU A 307 28.10 -0.20 -3.21
N ASP A 308 29.04 0.66 -2.80
CA ASP A 308 29.54 0.68 -1.43
C ASP A 308 28.44 1.01 -0.41
N ALA A 309 27.48 1.86 -0.79
CA ALA A 309 26.30 2.13 0.02
C ALA A 309 25.44 0.87 0.23
N LEU A 310 25.25 0.06 -0.82
CA LEU A 310 24.56 -1.21 -0.73
C LEU A 310 25.31 -2.19 0.18
N ILE A 311 26.62 -2.32 0.01
CA ILE A 311 27.47 -3.19 0.83
C ILE A 311 27.44 -2.75 2.31
N SER A 312 27.43 -1.45 2.59
CA SER A 312 27.28 -0.91 3.95
C SER A 312 25.95 -1.35 4.60
N ILE A 313 24.85 -1.32 3.85
CA ILE A 313 23.55 -1.79 4.36
C ILE A 313 23.55 -3.29 4.61
N ILE A 314 24.10 -4.08 3.67
CA ILE A 314 24.21 -5.54 3.77
C ILE A 314 25.04 -5.95 5.00
N SER A 315 26.16 -5.27 5.25
CA SER A 315 27.07 -5.59 6.36
C SER A 315 26.50 -5.21 7.73
N THR A 316 25.67 -4.17 7.81
CA THR A 316 25.13 -3.67 9.08
C THR A 316 23.90 -4.44 9.55
N ASN A 317 23.07 -4.98 8.66
CA ASN A 317 21.72 -5.46 8.98
C ASN A 317 21.59 -7.01 8.91
N LYS A 318 22.12 -7.71 9.92
CA LYS A 318 22.20 -9.20 9.93
C LYS A 318 20.84 -9.93 9.98
N HIS A 319 19.76 -9.24 10.32
CA HIS A 319 18.43 -9.83 10.48
C HIS A 319 17.56 -9.82 9.22
N LEU A 320 18.04 -9.21 8.13
CA LEU A 320 17.27 -9.10 6.89
C LEU A 320 16.93 -10.48 6.32
N ARG A 321 15.62 -10.65 6.05
CA ARG A 321 15.00 -11.75 5.31
C ARG A 321 14.74 -11.38 3.86
N ARG A 322 14.38 -10.12 3.59
CA ARG A 322 14.12 -9.63 2.23
C ARG A 322 14.93 -8.38 1.93
N LEU A 323 15.67 -8.43 0.83
CA LEU A 323 16.39 -7.28 0.29
C LEU A 323 15.88 -7.00 -1.12
N THR A 324 15.32 -5.82 -1.34
CA THR A 324 14.91 -5.33 -2.66
C THR A 324 15.67 -4.07 -3.00
N VAL A 325 16.40 -4.06 -4.11
CA VAL A 325 17.09 -2.88 -4.64
C VAL A 325 16.68 -2.70 -6.09
N VAL A 326 16.12 -1.53 -6.40
CA VAL A 326 15.78 -1.14 -7.76
C VAL A 326 16.63 0.07 -8.11
N ALA A 327 17.54 -0.06 -9.07
CA ALA A 327 18.36 1.05 -9.55
C ALA A 327 17.57 1.94 -10.52
N ALA A 328 18.01 3.19 -10.66
CA ALA A 328 17.50 4.06 -11.71
C ALA A 328 17.89 3.51 -13.10
N LEU A 329 17.06 3.74 -14.12
CA LEU A 329 17.27 3.19 -15.47
C LEU A 329 18.60 3.65 -16.12
N CYS A 330 19.10 4.83 -15.77
CA CYS A 330 20.37 5.36 -16.27
C CYS A 330 21.60 4.82 -15.52
N GLN A 331 21.39 4.20 -14.36
CA GLN A 331 22.48 3.76 -13.50
C GLN A 331 22.93 2.37 -13.94
N THR A 332 24.03 2.33 -14.67
CA THR A 332 24.72 1.08 -15.00
C THR A 332 25.77 0.83 -13.92
N LYS A 333 25.88 -0.40 -13.41
CA LYS A 333 26.87 -0.82 -12.38
C LYS A 333 26.61 -0.43 -10.91
N LEU A 334 25.35 -0.31 -10.48
CA LEU A 334 25.06 -0.21 -9.03
C LEU A 334 25.34 -1.55 -8.32
N ILE A 335 25.07 -2.66 -9.00
CA ILE A 335 25.13 -4.00 -8.43
C ILE A 335 26.14 -4.79 -9.27
N THR A 336 27.31 -5.05 -8.71
CA THR A 336 28.40 -5.75 -9.40
C THR A 336 28.75 -7.08 -8.71
N HIS A 337 29.77 -7.77 -9.23
CA HIS A 337 30.33 -8.97 -8.62
C HIS A 337 30.71 -8.78 -7.14
N ARG A 338 31.07 -7.55 -6.72
CA ARG A 338 31.40 -7.27 -5.31
C ARG A 338 30.19 -7.52 -4.40
N THR A 339 29.01 -7.02 -4.76
CA THR A 339 27.77 -7.29 -4.02
C THR A 339 27.48 -8.80 -3.93
N PHE A 340 27.64 -9.54 -5.02
CA PHE A 340 27.40 -10.98 -5.04
C PHE A 340 28.44 -11.76 -4.23
N ASN A 341 29.69 -11.34 -4.23
CA ASN A 341 30.73 -11.92 -3.38
C ASN A 341 30.39 -11.74 -1.89
N VAL A 342 29.99 -10.55 -1.47
CA VAL A 342 29.56 -10.28 -0.08
C VAL A 342 28.33 -11.12 0.33
N LEU A 343 27.43 -11.40 -0.61
CA LEU A 343 26.27 -12.25 -0.38
C LEU A 343 26.59 -13.75 -0.44
N THR A 344 27.73 -14.15 -1.01
CA THR A 344 28.17 -15.54 -1.09
C THR A 344 28.67 -16.01 0.28
N ARG A 345 28.48 -17.29 0.60
CA ARG A 345 29.04 -17.88 1.83
C ARG A 345 30.58 -17.82 1.80
N GLU A 346 31.19 -17.17 2.79
CA GLU A 346 32.64 -17.25 3.01
C GLU A 346 32.96 -18.17 4.21
N GLN A 347 34.24 -18.47 4.44
CA GLN A 347 34.70 -19.26 5.58
C GLN A 347 34.23 -18.69 6.94
N ARG A 348 34.02 -17.37 7.02
CA ARG A 348 33.57 -16.64 8.22
C ARG A 348 32.04 -16.61 8.40
N GLY A 349 31.27 -17.20 7.49
CA GLY A 349 29.81 -17.28 7.54
C GLY A 349 29.10 -16.40 6.52
N TYR A 350 27.82 -16.12 6.75
CA TYR A 350 26.98 -15.28 5.88
C TYR A 350 26.86 -13.86 6.45
N MET A 351 26.98 -12.83 5.62
CA MET A 351 26.70 -11.44 6.04
C MET A 351 25.21 -11.23 6.34
N LEU A 352 24.33 -11.85 5.55
CA LEU A 352 22.88 -11.86 5.76
C LEU A 352 22.38 -13.29 5.99
N PRO A 353 22.61 -13.89 7.18
CA PRO A 353 22.32 -15.30 7.42
C PRO A 353 20.84 -15.65 7.28
N ARG A 354 19.93 -14.68 7.42
CA ARG A 354 18.47 -14.90 7.36
C ARG A 354 17.85 -14.58 5.99
N LEU A 355 18.64 -14.22 4.98
CA LEU A 355 18.11 -13.80 3.68
C LEU A 355 17.38 -14.96 2.97
N GLU A 356 16.10 -14.74 2.69
CA GLU A 356 15.22 -15.66 1.98
C GLU A 356 14.81 -15.14 0.60
N ASP A 357 14.65 -13.82 0.47
CA ASP A 357 14.17 -13.17 -0.76
C ASP A 357 15.15 -12.08 -1.21
N LEU A 358 15.71 -12.23 -2.41
CA LEU A 358 16.58 -11.24 -3.04
C LEU A 358 15.94 -10.71 -4.32
N VAL A 359 15.77 -9.40 -4.43
CA VAL A 359 15.22 -8.74 -5.63
C VAL A 359 16.14 -7.61 -6.06
N PHE A 360 16.79 -7.76 -7.20
CA PHE A 360 17.59 -6.72 -7.83
C PHE A 360 17.00 -6.37 -9.19
N GLN A 361 16.78 -5.08 -9.44
CA GLN A 361 16.23 -4.61 -10.72
C GLN A 361 17.03 -3.43 -11.23
N ASN A 362 17.41 -3.47 -12.51
CA ASN A 362 18.24 -2.49 -13.20
C ASN A 362 19.64 -2.33 -12.57
N GLY A 363 20.59 -1.83 -13.36
CA GLY A 363 21.95 -1.51 -12.86
C GLY A 363 22.79 -2.71 -12.43
N LEU A 364 22.42 -3.93 -12.85
CA LEU A 364 23.23 -5.13 -12.65
C LEU A 364 24.33 -5.21 -13.72
N ASP A 365 25.57 -5.38 -13.28
CA ASP A 365 26.75 -5.68 -14.11
C ASP A 365 27.54 -6.83 -13.46
N VAL A 366 27.04 -8.06 -13.65
CA VAL A 366 27.52 -9.25 -12.95
C VAL A 366 27.66 -10.41 -13.92
N PRO A 367 28.81 -11.11 -13.96
CA PRO A 367 28.97 -12.36 -14.68
C PRO A 367 28.04 -13.46 -14.15
N ASP A 368 27.56 -14.32 -15.06
CA ASP A 368 26.74 -15.49 -14.75
C ASP A 368 27.33 -16.36 -13.62
N GLU A 369 28.65 -16.54 -13.63
CA GLU A 369 29.35 -17.40 -12.68
C GLU A 369 29.27 -16.89 -11.24
N ASP A 370 29.28 -15.57 -11.04
CA ASP A 370 29.18 -14.98 -9.71
C ASP A 370 27.76 -15.13 -9.16
N VAL A 371 26.74 -15.00 -10.02
CA VAL A 371 25.34 -15.26 -9.67
C VAL A 371 25.14 -16.72 -9.28
N LEU A 372 25.65 -17.66 -10.10
CA LEU A 372 25.55 -19.10 -9.84
C LEU A 372 26.30 -19.50 -8.56
N ARG A 373 27.50 -18.95 -8.34
CA ARG A 373 28.30 -19.21 -7.13
C ARG A 373 27.54 -18.76 -5.89
N MET A 374 26.96 -17.57 -5.90
CA MET A 374 26.17 -17.04 -4.80
C MET A 374 24.95 -17.92 -4.52
N ILE A 375 24.15 -18.26 -5.54
CA ILE A 375 22.96 -19.13 -5.39
C ILE A 375 23.35 -20.48 -4.80
N LYS A 376 24.34 -21.18 -5.38
CA LYS A 376 24.79 -22.50 -4.91
C LYS A 376 25.23 -22.46 -3.44
N SER A 377 25.95 -21.41 -3.05
CA SER A 377 26.42 -21.22 -1.67
C SER A 377 25.29 -21.02 -0.65
N ARG A 378 24.14 -20.52 -1.11
CA ARG A 378 22.95 -20.22 -0.30
C ARG A 378 21.91 -21.34 -0.29
N MET A 379 22.02 -22.32 -1.19
CA MET A 379 21.17 -23.51 -1.21
C MET A 379 21.76 -24.70 -0.46
N SER A 380 23.07 -24.67 -0.19
CA SER A 380 23.75 -25.74 0.55
C SER A 380 23.44 -25.63 2.05
N PRO A 381 22.97 -26.70 2.72
CA PRO A 381 22.68 -26.64 4.15
C PRO A 381 23.93 -26.26 4.95
N PRO A 382 23.79 -25.46 6.03
CA PRO A 382 24.91 -25.20 6.91
C PRO A 382 25.38 -26.54 7.50
N SER A 383 26.61 -26.93 7.17
CA SER A 383 27.24 -28.16 7.65
C SER A 383 27.19 -28.20 9.18
N HIS A 384 26.69 -29.33 9.70
CA HIS A 384 26.59 -29.65 11.12
C HIS A 384 27.92 -29.46 11.85
N VAL A 385 28.11 -28.34 12.56
CA VAL A 385 28.91 -28.28 13.80
C VAL A 385 28.37 -27.14 14.67
N GLY A 386 27.83 -27.48 15.84
CA GLY A 386 27.79 -26.63 17.05
C GLY A 386 27.15 -25.22 16.97
N PHE A 387 25.91 -25.13 17.44
CA PHE A 387 25.28 -23.97 18.08
C PHE A 387 24.98 -22.66 17.29
N ARG A 388 23.66 -22.39 17.21
CA ARG A 388 22.92 -21.12 17.44
C ARG A 388 22.57 -20.14 16.32
N SER A 389 22.97 -20.33 15.07
CA SER A 389 22.41 -19.52 13.96
C SER A 389 22.04 -20.40 12.77
N ARG A 390 20.77 -20.82 12.70
CA ARG A 390 20.20 -21.41 11.50
C ARG A 390 20.18 -20.35 10.40
N ALA A 391 21.18 -20.38 9.53
CA ALA A 391 21.12 -19.62 8.29
C ALA A 391 19.95 -20.14 7.44
N SER A 392 19.14 -19.24 6.90
CA SER A 392 18.04 -19.58 6.01
C SER A 392 18.57 -19.83 4.60
N CYS A 393 18.02 -20.83 3.92
CA CYS A 393 18.24 -21.00 2.49
C CYS A 393 17.48 -19.92 1.70
N LEU A 394 18.03 -19.51 0.57
CA LEU A 394 17.37 -18.58 -0.35
C LEU A 394 16.12 -19.27 -0.94
N LYS A 395 14.96 -18.62 -0.83
CA LYS A 395 13.68 -19.12 -1.35
C LYS A 395 13.29 -18.46 -2.67
N CYS A 396 13.65 -17.19 -2.86
CA CYS A 396 13.33 -16.44 -4.06
C CYS A 396 14.52 -15.58 -4.49
N ILE A 397 14.82 -15.60 -5.78
CA ILE A 397 15.73 -14.65 -6.42
C ILE A 397 15.05 -14.04 -7.64
N CYS A 398 15.03 -12.70 -7.70
CA CYS A 398 14.54 -11.97 -8.85
C CYS A 398 15.61 -11.00 -9.34
N LEU A 399 16.16 -11.24 -10.53
CA LEU A 399 17.10 -10.33 -11.19
C LEU A 399 16.46 -9.84 -12.49
N ASP A 400 16.16 -8.55 -12.56
CA ASP A 400 15.47 -7.96 -13.71
C ASP A 400 16.17 -6.70 -14.24
N GLY A 401 15.86 -6.29 -15.48
CA GLY A 401 16.56 -5.19 -16.16
C GLY A 401 18.06 -5.48 -16.41
N CYS A 402 18.41 -6.74 -16.68
CA CYS A 402 19.79 -7.18 -16.93
C CYS A 402 19.88 -8.03 -18.21
N LYS A 403 21.11 -8.27 -18.68
CA LYS A 403 21.35 -9.16 -19.82
C LYS A 403 20.93 -10.59 -19.45
N PRO A 404 20.20 -11.32 -20.32
CA PRO A 404 19.91 -12.74 -20.09
C PRO A 404 21.20 -13.54 -19.92
N MET A 405 21.18 -14.51 -19.00
CA MET A 405 22.30 -15.43 -18.81
C MET A 405 22.51 -16.31 -20.05
N ALA A 406 23.68 -16.91 -20.18
CA ALA A 406 23.94 -17.96 -21.14
C ALA A 406 23.00 -19.16 -20.92
N GLY A 407 22.62 -19.87 -21.99
CA GLY A 407 21.66 -20.98 -21.91
C GLY A 407 22.10 -22.12 -20.97
N THR A 408 23.40 -22.36 -20.87
CA THR A 408 24.01 -23.31 -19.92
C THR A 408 23.81 -22.87 -18.48
N SER A 409 23.97 -21.59 -18.19
CA SER A 409 23.74 -20.98 -16.88
C SER A 409 22.25 -21.00 -16.50
N ILE A 410 21.35 -20.69 -17.45
CA ILE A 410 19.89 -20.79 -17.23
C ILE A 410 19.51 -22.22 -16.86
N SER A 411 20.00 -23.20 -17.61
CA SER A 411 19.74 -24.62 -17.34
C SER A 411 20.26 -25.04 -15.96
N SER A 412 21.39 -24.47 -15.53
CA SER A 412 21.95 -24.69 -14.19
C SER A 412 21.05 -24.10 -13.09
N VAL A 413 20.53 -22.89 -13.28
CA VAL A 413 19.57 -22.27 -12.34
C VAL A 413 18.27 -23.09 -12.28
N GLU A 414 17.72 -23.50 -13.42
CA GLU A 414 16.52 -24.34 -13.49
C GLU A 414 16.70 -25.67 -12.75
N SER A 415 17.85 -26.32 -12.91
CA SER A 415 18.19 -27.54 -12.16
C SER A 415 18.23 -27.31 -10.65
N ILE A 416 18.81 -26.18 -10.20
CA ILE A 416 18.82 -25.80 -8.78
C ILE A 416 17.38 -25.57 -8.29
N CYS A 417 16.56 -24.82 -9.04
CA CYS A 417 15.16 -24.55 -8.70
C CYS A 417 14.35 -25.84 -8.51
N GLN A 418 14.52 -26.83 -9.40
CA GLN A 418 13.84 -28.13 -9.30
C GLN A 418 14.27 -28.92 -8.07
N LYS A 419 15.57 -28.92 -7.75
CA LYS A 419 16.12 -29.69 -6.63
C LYS A 419 15.84 -29.08 -5.25
N SER A 420 15.78 -27.75 -5.18
CA SER A 420 15.80 -27.02 -3.90
C SER A 420 14.51 -26.26 -3.59
N GLY A 421 13.58 -26.14 -4.55
CA GLY A 421 12.37 -25.33 -4.42
C GLY A 421 12.60 -23.82 -4.54
N LEU A 422 13.81 -23.38 -4.87
CA LEU A 422 14.13 -21.98 -5.17
C LEU A 422 13.26 -21.46 -6.34
N LYS A 423 12.71 -20.25 -6.18
CA LYS A 423 11.99 -19.55 -7.26
C LYS A 423 12.88 -18.49 -7.89
N ALA A 424 13.34 -18.72 -9.12
CA ALA A 424 14.07 -17.73 -9.92
C ALA A 424 13.13 -16.97 -10.87
N LYS A 425 13.21 -15.63 -10.91
CA LYS A 425 12.35 -14.76 -11.75
C LYS A 425 13.12 -13.60 -12.38
N GLY A 426 12.62 -13.10 -13.50
CA GLY A 426 13.14 -11.89 -14.16
C GLY A 426 13.86 -12.18 -15.48
N THR A 427 14.37 -11.12 -16.11
CA THR A 427 14.99 -11.20 -17.44
C THR A 427 16.21 -12.11 -17.52
N PHE A 428 16.94 -12.31 -16.41
CA PHE A 428 18.17 -13.12 -16.39
C PHE A 428 17.94 -14.62 -16.71
N VAL A 429 16.79 -15.17 -16.33
CA VAL A 429 16.39 -16.57 -16.60
C VAL A 429 15.44 -16.71 -17.78
N SER A 430 15.15 -15.62 -18.50
CA SER A 430 14.27 -15.65 -19.66
C SER A 430 15.02 -16.23 -20.85
N ARG A 431 14.64 -17.43 -21.30
CA ARG A 431 15.08 -18.00 -22.58
C ARG A 431 14.47 -17.17 -23.72
N ASN A 432 15.14 -16.09 -24.11
CA ASN A 432 14.88 -15.23 -25.28
C ASN A 432 13.45 -15.35 -25.83
N ARG A 433 12.47 -14.78 -25.12
CA ARG A 433 11.23 -14.35 -25.75
C ARG A 433 11.23 -12.84 -25.77
N LYS A 434 11.35 -12.26 -26.97
CA LYS A 434 10.82 -10.93 -27.29
C LYS A 434 9.32 -10.93 -26.98
N LYS A 435 8.96 -10.74 -25.71
CA LYS A 435 7.62 -10.35 -25.30
C LYS A 435 7.76 -9.02 -24.59
N LYS A 436 6.99 -8.04 -25.09
CA LYS A 436 6.91 -6.68 -24.57
C LYS A 436 6.90 -6.71 -23.04
N SER A 437 7.80 -5.93 -22.46
CA SER A 437 7.94 -5.69 -21.03
C SER A 437 6.56 -5.41 -20.44
N THR A 438 6.00 -6.41 -19.76
CA THR A 438 4.85 -6.19 -18.89
C THR A 438 5.49 -5.70 -17.60
N SER A 439 5.29 -4.41 -17.29
CA SER A 439 5.67 -3.82 -16.01
C SER A 439 5.23 -4.76 -14.87
N ILE A 440 6.17 -5.52 -14.33
CA ILE A 440 5.92 -6.32 -13.13
C ILE A 440 5.83 -5.30 -12.00
N VAL A 441 4.60 -4.97 -11.63
CA VAL A 441 4.33 -4.31 -10.36
C VAL A 441 4.78 -5.29 -9.28
N VAL A 442 6.01 -5.10 -8.78
CA VAL A 442 6.46 -5.72 -7.53
C VAL A 442 5.59 -5.13 -6.43
N SER A 443 4.47 -5.79 -6.15
CA SER A 443 3.72 -5.58 -4.92
C SER A 443 4.66 -5.96 -3.79
N ILE A 444 4.96 -5.00 -2.93
CA ILE A 444 5.47 -5.30 -1.60
C ILE A 444 4.32 -6.07 -0.96
N ALA A 445 4.39 -7.41 -0.98
CA ALA A 445 3.55 -8.25 -0.17
C ALA A 445 4.02 -8.03 1.27
N VAL A 446 3.58 -6.91 1.85
CA VAL A 446 3.53 -6.74 3.30
C VAL A 446 2.60 -7.86 3.77
N ARG A 447 3.10 -8.71 4.66
CA ARG A 447 2.33 -9.77 5.32
C ARG A 447 1.35 -9.15 6.33
N THR A 448 0.50 -8.25 5.85
CA THR A 448 -0.75 -7.79 6.46
C THR A 448 -1.63 -7.34 5.31
N SER A 449 -2.73 -8.06 5.11
CA SER A 449 -3.82 -7.76 4.18
C SER A 449 -4.09 -6.26 4.15
N TYR A 450 -3.90 -5.58 3.01
CA TYR A 450 -4.57 -4.35 2.52
C TYR A 450 -3.84 -3.82 1.27
N LEU A 451 -3.85 -4.61 0.19
CA LEU A 451 -3.45 -4.16 -1.15
C LEU A 451 -4.65 -3.47 -1.81
N ALA A 452 -4.76 -2.15 -1.65
CA ALA A 452 -5.69 -1.33 -2.46
C ALA A 452 -5.13 0.03 -2.90
N VAL A 453 -3.94 0.44 -2.46
CA VAL A 453 -3.48 1.84 -2.64
C VAL A 453 -2.62 2.06 -3.90
N LEU A 454 -2.19 1.00 -4.60
CA LEU A 454 -1.26 1.13 -5.74
C LEU A 454 -1.94 1.35 -7.11
N VAL A 455 -3.26 1.22 -7.25
CA VAL A 455 -3.94 1.24 -8.57
C VAL A 455 -4.69 2.56 -8.86
N GLY A 456 -5.00 3.38 -7.85
CA GLY A 456 -5.92 4.52 -7.99
C GLY A 456 -5.42 5.75 -8.75
N LEU A 457 -4.12 5.90 -9.01
CA LEU A 457 -3.57 7.10 -9.67
C LEU A 457 -3.49 7.00 -11.20
N GLY A 458 -3.56 5.81 -11.77
CA GLY A 458 -3.55 5.63 -13.24
C GLY A 458 -4.85 6.05 -13.92
N ALA A 459 -5.98 5.97 -13.21
CA ALA A 459 -7.30 6.28 -13.76
C ALA A 459 -7.62 7.78 -13.79
N GLY A 460 -7.15 8.55 -12.78
CA GLY A 460 -7.43 9.99 -12.69
C GLY A 460 -6.70 10.82 -13.76
N ILE A 461 -5.47 10.46 -14.10
CA ILE A 461 -4.69 11.13 -15.15
C ILE A 461 -5.28 10.82 -16.54
N LEU A 462 -5.78 9.59 -16.74
CA LEU A 462 -6.41 9.21 -18.02
C LEU A 462 -7.74 9.94 -18.26
N TRP A 463 -8.50 10.28 -17.20
CA TRP A 463 -9.76 11.04 -17.34
C TRP A 463 -9.52 12.49 -17.75
N VAL A 464 -8.49 13.15 -17.18
CA VAL A 464 -8.13 14.53 -17.54
C VAL A 464 -7.55 14.60 -18.97
N PHE A 465 -6.72 13.63 -19.37
CA PHE A 465 -6.23 13.57 -20.76
C PHE A 465 -7.32 13.27 -21.79
N LYS A 466 -8.33 12.45 -21.45
CA LYS A 466 -9.45 12.17 -22.36
C LYS A 466 -10.35 13.39 -22.58
N LYS A 467 -10.43 14.31 -21.60
CA LYS A 467 -11.19 15.56 -21.73
C LYS A 467 -10.43 16.64 -22.51
N LEU A 468 -9.10 16.67 -22.41
CA LEU A 468 -8.24 17.60 -23.17
C LEU A 468 -8.03 17.19 -24.63
N LEU A 469 -8.11 15.89 -24.96
CA LEU A 469 -8.03 15.39 -26.34
C LEU A 469 -9.38 15.39 -27.08
N GLY A 470 -10.48 15.77 -26.42
CA GLY A 470 -11.82 15.87 -27.02
C GLY A 470 -12.22 17.28 -27.45
N GLN A 471 -11.32 18.26 -27.35
CA GLN A 471 -11.51 19.62 -27.88
C GLN A 471 -10.41 19.91 -28.90
N ARG A 472 -10.50 19.29 -30.07
CA ARG A 472 -10.00 19.80 -31.35
C ARG A 472 -10.92 19.36 -32.46
#